data_AF-A0A535B6X8-F1
#
_entry.id   AF-A0A535B6X8-F1
#
_cell.length_a   1.000
_cell.length_b   1.000
_cell.length_c   1.000
_cell.angle_alpha   90.00
_cell.angle_beta   90.00
_cell.angle_gamma   90.00
#
_symmetry.space_group_name_H-M   'P 1'
#
loop_
_entity.id
_entity.type
_entity.pdbx_description
1 polymer ?
#
loop_
_entity_poly.entity_id
_entity_poly.type
_entity_poly.pdbx_seq_one_letter_code
_entity_poly.pdbx_strand_id
1 'polypeptide(L)'
;MLAAGAFQYFRPLPTTAAVSVTPASEQLGVAPTLPWPAAGEAALYQEGAGAIGTSVGQSPMPMASTAKMMTALVVLEDHPLAVGQPGPVITATQADVATFYAERNQNESVLPVTAGEQLTEYQLLQGLLLPSASNYADMLAKWDLGDVPTFVNRMNTRAAALGMSATHYVDVSGFSPLSVSTPSDLVTLARTAMRQPAFADIVAQPQAALPVAGVVHNLDTLLGQSGVVGIKTGHTDAAGGCFVVAADLTIDAAPVRIYGAVMGQPNALAGAFTATINLLHALSPTLHLRSVVHRNDVVARYQTPWDEAGTIVADQSIAWVLLDGTIVSRRLTLNELPATLPAGSRVGTLFIEAGTHRAEVPLVTATAINGPDAGWRLTRSF
;
A
#
# COMPACT_ATOMS: atom_id res chain seq x y z
N MET A 1 1.98 -2.47 -72.12
CA MET A 1 2.90 -3.02 -71.08
C MET A 1 3.26 -1.99 -70.01
N LEU A 2 3.67 -0.77 -70.35
CA LEU A 2 4.02 0.28 -69.36
C LEU A 2 2.91 0.59 -68.34
N ALA A 3 1.65 0.69 -68.77
CA ALA A 3 0.53 0.95 -67.87
C ALA A 3 0.26 -0.19 -66.87
N ALA A 4 0.45 -1.45 -67.28
CA ALA A 4 0.29 -2.60 -66.40
C ALA A 4 1.45 -2.73 -65.40
N GLY A 5 2.69 -2.47 -65.83
CA GLY A 5 3.85 -2.43 -64.93
C GLY A 5 3.77 -1.30 -63.91
N ALA A 6 3.32 -0.11 -64.32
CA ALA A 6 3.08 1.02 -63.42
C ALA A 6 1.98 0.69 -62.40
N PHE A 7 0.84 0.13 -62.85
CA PHE A 7 -0.23 -0.29 -61.95
C PHE A 7 0.26 -1.32 -60.92
N GLN A 8 1.02 -2.33 -61.36
CA GLN A 8 1.56 -3.37 -60.49
C GLN A 8 2.53 -2.80 -59.43
N TYR A 9 3.39 -1.87 -59.84
CA TYR A 9 4.39 -1.22 -58.98
C TYR A 9 3.76 -0.33 -57.90
N PHE A 10 2.72 0.44 -58.26
CA PHE A 10 2.06 1.40 -57.36
C PHE A 10 0.87 0.82 -56.57
N ARG A 11 0.49 -0.43 -56.78
CA ARG A 11 -0.55 -1.09 -55.99
C ARG A 11 -0.19 -1.05 -54.49
N PRO A 12 -1.16 -0.86 -53.57
CA PRO A 12 -0.90 -0.86 -52.12
C PRO A 12 -0.16 -2.11 -51.65
N LEU A 13 0.65 -1.97 -50.61
CA LEU A 13 1.27 -3.12 -49.94
C LEU A 13 0.23 -3.83 -49.06
N PRO A 14 0.34 -5.16 -48.88
CA PRO A 14 -0.48 -5.87 -47.90
C PRO A 14 -0.25 -5.31 -46.50
N THR A 15 -1.32 -5.21 -45.72
CA THR A 15 -1.25 -4.88 -44.29
C THR A 15 -0.46 -5.96 -43.56
N THR A 16 0.64 -5.59 -42.92
CA THR A 16 1.48 -6.52 -42.15
C THR A 16 1.32 -6.22 -40.66
N ALA A 17 0.65 -7.14 -39.96
CA ALA A 17 0.55 -7.10 -38.51
C ALA A 17 1.80 -7.68 -37.87
N ALA A 18 2.19 -7.14 -36.71
CA ALA A 18 3.23 -7.75 -35.90
C ALA A 18 2.69 -8.96 -35.13
N VAL A 19 3.55 -9.97 -34.93
CA VAL A 19 3.26 -11.17 -34.14
C VAL A 19 4.02 -11.07 -32.82
N SER A 20 3.29 -11.18 -31.70
CA SER A 20 3.90 -11.23 -30.36
C SER A 20 4.74 -12.49 -30.19
N VAL A 21 5.91 -12.37 -29.55
CA VAL A 21 6.75 -13.51 -29.17
C VAL A 21 6.93 -13.61 -27.65
N THR A 22 6.44 -12.62 -26.91
CA THR A 22 6.36 -12.65 -25.44
C THR A 22 5.06 -13.31 -24.98
N PRO A 23 5.10 -14.17 -23.95
CA PRO A 23 3.88 -14.74 -23.36
C PRO A 23 2.98 -13.67 -22.75
N ALA A 24 1.66 -13.86 -22.86
CA ALA A 24 0.66 -12.95 -22.30
C ALA A 24 0.64 -12.96 -20.77
N SER A 25 1.07 -14.05 -20.13
CA SER A 25 1.24 -14.11 -18.69
C SER A 25 2.33 -15.11 -18.28
N GLU A 26 2.87 -14.91 -17.10
CA GLU A 26 3.93 -15.73 -16.51
C GLU A 26 3.85 -15.69 -14.99
N GLN A 27 4.00 -16.84 -14.33
CA GLN A 27 4.09 -16.91 -12.87
C GLN A 27 5.56 -16.94 -12.45
N LEU A 28 5.95 -16.02 -11.57
CA LEU A 28 7.34 -15.90 -11.09
C LEU A 28 7.53 -16.70 -9.80
N GLY A 29 8.10 -17.90 -9.89
CA GLY A 29 8.32 -18.76 -8.72
C GLY A 29 7.04 -19.44 -8.21
N VAL A 30 7.06 -19.88 -6.95
CA VAL A 30 5.95 -20.61 -6.31
C VAL A 30 5.41 -19.78 -5.16
N ALA A 31 4.08 -19.66 -5.07
CA ALA A 31 3.44 -18.88 -4.00
C ALA A 31 3.87 -19.41 -2.61
N PRO A 32 4.40 -18.55 -1.72
CA PRO A 32 4.87 -18.99 -0.42
C PRO A 32 3.72 -19.35 0.50
N THR A 33 3.99 -20.27 1.43
CA THR A 33 3.10 -20.52 2.58
C THR A 33 3.62 -19.71 3.76
N LEU A 34 2.86 -18.69 4.17
CA LEU A 34 3.21 -17.86 5.32
C LEU A 34 2.70 -18.48 6.63
N PRO A 35 3.41 -18.29 7.75
CA PRO A 35 3.02 -18.81 9.06
C PRO A 35 1.92 -17.96 9.68
N TRP A 36 0.72 -17.98 9.09
CA TRP A 36 -0.45 -17.32 9.65
C TRP A 36 -0.70 -17.80 11.08
N PRO A 37 -1.07 -16.89 12.01
CA PRO A 37 -1.24 -17.27 13.40
C PRO A 37 -2.38 -18.29 13.55
N ALA A 38 -2.17 -19.30 14.41
CA ALA A 38 -3.17 -20.34 14.66
C ALA A 38 -4.37 -19.85 15.49
N ALA A 39 -4.19 -18.76 16.23
CA ALA A 39 -5.22 -18.08 17.00
C ALA A 39 -5.27 -16.60 16.59
N GLY A 40 -6.46 -16.02 16.56
CA GLY A 40 -6.67 -14.67 16.03
C GLY A 40 -6.50 -14.63 14.51
N GLU A 41 -6.33 -13.42 13.98
CA GLU A 41 -6.33 -13.18 12.54
C GLU A 41 -5.20 -12.24 12.13
N ALA A 42 -4.77 -12.32 10.87
CA ALA A 42 -3.73 -11.47 10.32
C ALA A 42 -3.94 -11.11 8.85
N ALA A 43 -3.32 -10.01 8.41
CA ALA A 43 -3.19 -9.62 7.01
C ALA A 43 -1.83 -8.98 6.75
N LEU A 44 -1.30 -9.16 5.53
CA LEU A 44 -0.11 -8.48 5.04
C LEU A 44 -0.36 -7.83 3.68
N TYR A 45 0.25 -6.67 3.47
CA TYR A 45 0.17 -5.89 2.25
C TYR A 45 1.52 -5.27 1.92
N GLN A 46 1.91 -5.31 0.65
CA GLN A 46 3.10 -4.66 0.15
C GLN A 46 2.72 -3.36 -0.58
N GLU A 47 3.29 -2.24 -0.15
CA GLU A 47 3.06 -0.96 -0.82
C GLU A 47 3.53 -1.02 -2.29
N GLY A 48 2.67 -0.59 -3.21
CA GLY A 48 2.90 -0.65 -4.65
C GLY A 48 2.56 -2.00 -5.31
N ALA A 49 2.65 -3.13 -4.60
CA ALA A 49 2.42 -4.46 -5.18
C ALA A 49 1.06 -5.08 -4.81
N GLY A 50 0.44 -4.70 -3.69
CA GLY A 50 -0.89 -5.16 -3.33
C GLY A 50 -0.94 -6.06 -2.10
N ALA A 51 -2.08 -6.75 -1.94
CA ALA A 51 -2.26 -7.70 -0.84
C ALA A 51 -1.33 -8.91 -1.02
N ILE A 52 -0.64 -9.28 0.06
CA ILE A 52 0.18 -10.51 0.12
C ILE A 52 -0.72 -11.69 0.50
N GLY A 53 -1.58 -11.50 1.49
CA GLY A 53 -2.53 -12.51 1.94
C GLY A 53 -3.10 -12.23 3.33
N THR A 54 -3.97 -13.13 3.77
CA THR A 54 -4.62 -13.09 5.08
C THR A 54 -4.63 -14.48 5.71
N SER A 55 -4.83 -14.53 7.03
CA SER A 55 -5.33 -15.74 7.67
C SER A 55 -6.72 -16.12 7.11
N VAL A 56 -7.08 -17.39 7.18
CA VAL A 56 -8.37 -17.90 6.67
C VAL A 56 -9.53 -17.40 7.54
N GLY A 57 -10.63 -17.02 6.91
CA GLY A 57 -11.92 -16.81 7.60
C GLY A 57 -12.01 -15.52 8.41
N GLN A 58 -11.46 -14.40 7.91
CA GLN A 58 -11.46 -13.13 8.64
C GLN A 58 -12.87 -12.68 9.03
N SER A 59 -13.01 -12.23 10.28
CA SER A 59 -14.27 -11.82 10.87
C SER A 59 -14.09 -10.59 11.77
N PRO A 60 -15.10 -9.70 11.88
CA PRO A 60 -14.99 -8.55 12.77
C PRO A 60 -14.74 -8.97 14.21
N MET A 61 -13.69 -8.44 14.82
CA MET A 61 -13.35 -8.67 16.23
C MET A 61 -12.91 -7.38 16.92
N PRO A 62 -12.97 -7.32 18.27
CA PRO A 62 -12.60 -6.13 19.02
C PRO A 62 -11.20 -5.65 18.64
N MET A 63 -11.07 -4.38 18.27
CA MET A 63 -9.81 -3.86 17.72
C MET A 63 -8.90 -3.22 18.77
N ALA A 64 -9.40 -3.02 19.99
CA ALA A 64 -8.71 -2.30 21.05
C ALA A 64 -8.16 -0.94 20.55
N SER A 65 -7.06 -0.47 21.13
CA SER A 65 -6.48 0.84 20.81
C SER A 65 -5.96 1.03 19.37
N THR A 66 -6.07 0.03 18.49
CA THR A 66 -5.84 0.26 17.05
C THR A 66 -6.86 1.21 16.44
N ALA A 67 -8.04 1.37 17.07
CA ALA A 67 -9.06 2.35 16.69
C ALA A 67 -8.55 3.80 16.70
N LYS A 68 -7.58 4.11 17.56
CA LYS A 68 -7.01 5.46 17.70
C LYS A 68 -6.28 5.92 16.43
N MET A 69 -5.95 5.02 15.51
CA MET A 69 -5.48 5.39 14.16
C MET A 69 -6.56 6.15 13.37
N MET A 70 -7.84 5.73 13.48
CA MET A 70 -8.94 6.44 12.82
C MET A 70 -9.20 7.79 13.49
N THR A 71 -9.12 7.85 14.82
CA THR A 71 -9.22 9.11 15.56
C THR A 71 -8.16 10.10 15.10
N ALA A 72 -6.89 9.69 15.03
CA ALA A 72 -5.82 10.54 14.53
C ALA A 72 -5.99 10.91 13.05
N LEU A 73 -6.45 9.97 12.20
CA LEU A 73 -6.69 10.24 10.78
C LEU A 73 -7.77 11.31 10.59
N VAL A 74 -8.90 11.20 11.27
CA VAL A 74 -10.00 12.17 11.18
C VAL A 74 -9.52 13.55 11.63
N VAL A 75 -8.85 13.63 12.78
CA VAL A 75 -8.28 14.89 13.28
C VAL A 75 -7.33 15.50 12.25
N LEU A 76 -6.40 14.74 11.67
CA LEU A 76 -5.44 15.26 10.71
C LEU A 76 -6.04 15.59 9.33
N GLU A 77 -7.22 15.05 9.00
CA GLU A 77 -7.96 15.44 7.80
C GLU A 77 -8.71 16.75 8.00
N ASP A 78 -9.28 16.96 9.17
CA ASP A 78 -10.06 18.15 9.51
C ASP A 78 -9.13 19.31 9.99
N HIS A 79 -7.97 18.97 10.55
CA HIS A 79 -6.90 19.86 11.02
C HIS A 79 -5.50 19.39 10.53
N PRO A 80 -5.13 19.67 9.27
CA PRO A 80 -3.86 19.19 8.73
C PRO A 80 -2.62 19.78 9.41
N LEU A 81 -1.66 18.91 9.75
CA LEU A 81 -0.34 19.30 10.27
C LEU A 81 0.79 18.88 9.32
N ALA A 82 1.70 19.81 9.05
CA ALA A 82 3.00 19.45 8.49
C ALA A 82 3.94 18.92 9.58
N VAL A 83 4.96 18.16 9.19
CA VAL A 83 5.98 17.64 10.12
C VAL A 83 6.62 18.80 10.90
N GLY A 84 6.69 18.65 12.22
CA GLY A 84 7.25 19.64 13.13
C GLY A 84 6.36 20.84 13.44
N GLN A 85 5.13 20.91 12.92
CA GLN A 85 4.17 21.94 13.32
C GLN A 85 3.44 21.56 14.61
N PRO A 86 3.31 22.47 15.59
CA PRO A 86 2.58 22.19 16.82
C PRO A 86 1.06 22.09 16.61
N GLY A 87 0.52 22.86 15.66
CA GLY A 87 -0.93 23.02 15.50
C GLY A 87 -1.55 23.96 16.54
N PRO A 88 -2.89 24.04 16.58
CA PRO A 88 -3.64 24.81 17.57
C PRO A 88 -3.37 24.33 19.01
N VAL A 89 -3.61 25.21 19.98
CA VAL A 89 -3.51 24.89 21.41
C VAL A 89 -4.90 24.56 21.94
N ILE A 90 -5.03 23.40 22.57
CA ILE A 90 -6.22 22.89 23.24
C ILE A 90 -6.00 23.03 24.74
N THR A 91 -6.90 23.75 25.42
CA THR A 91 -6.85 23.93 26.87
C THR A 91 -7.72 22.87 27.55
N ALA A 92 -7.11 22.04 28.39
CA ALA A 92 -7.82 21.04 29.16
C ALA A 92 -8.78 21.68 30.17
N THR A 93 -9.98 21.14 30.26
CA THR A 93 -11.05 21.61 31.13
C THR A 93 -11.17 20.74 32.38
N GLN A 94 -12.00 21.16 33.34
CA GLN A 94 -12.36 20.30 34.47
C GLN A 94 -13.13 19.05 34.05
N ALA A 95 -13.86 19.10 32.92
CA ALA A 95 -14.53 17.92 32.38
C ALA A 95 -13.50 16.88 31.87
N ASP A 96 -12.39 17.32 31.28
CA ASP A 96 -11.33 16.42 30.82
C ASP A 96 -10.60 15.73 31.98
N VAL A 97 -10.42 16.44 33.10
CA VAL A 97 -9.91 15.85 34.35
C VAL A 97 -10.88 14.78 34.89
N ALA A 98 -12.19 15.04 34.84
CA ALA A 98 -13.19 14.06 35.25
C ALA A 98 -13.19 12.82 34.31
N THR A 99 -13.06 13.03 33.00
CA THR A 99 -12.90 11.95 32.01
C THR A 99 -11.66 11.11 32.30
N PHE A 100 -10.50 11.73 32.56
CA PHE A 100 -9.28 11.03 32.95
C PHE A 100 -9.51 10.09 34.15
N TYR A 101 -10.14 10.56 35.22
CA TYR A 101 -10.41 9.71 36.39
C TYR A 101 -11.42 8.60 36.09
N ALA A 102 -12.45 8.87 35.29
CA ALA A 102 -13.47 7.89 34.93
C ALA A 102 -12.90 6.74 34.10
N GLU A 103 -12.10 7.04 33.09
CA GLU A 103 -11.44 6.04 32.23
C GLU A 103 -10.34 5.29 32.98
N ARG A 104 -9.57 5.96 33.84
CA ARG A 104 -8.58 5.31 34.71
C ARG A 104 -9.22 4.26 35.60
N ASN A 105 -10.40 4.55 36.16
CA ASN A 105 -11.12 3.62 37.02
C ASN A 105 -11.68 2.40 36.25
N GLN A 106 -11.73 2.49 34.92
CA GLN A 106 -12.07 1.39 34.02
C GLN A 106 -10.85 0.61 33.51
N ASN A 107 -9.64 0.98 33.97
CA ASN A 107 -8.35 0.44 33.52
C ASN A 107 -8.05 0.73 32.04
N GLU A 108 -8.53 1.84 31.51
CA GLU A 108 -8.08 2.33 30.20
C GLU A 108 -6.65 2.87 30.26
N SER A 109 -5.95 2.90 29.12
CA SER A 109 -4.69 3.63 29.01
C SER A 109 -4.99 5.12 29.01
N VAL A 110 -4.50 5.85 29.99
CA VAL A 110 -4.77 7.28 30.18
C VAL A 110 -3.50 8.03 30.56
N LEU A 111 -3.48 9.33 30.29
CA LEU A 111 -2.40 10.22 30.73
C LEU A 111 -2.92 11.26 31.72
N PRO A 112 -2.16 11.60 32.78
CA PRO A 112 -2.50 12.69 33.67
C PRO A 112 -2.75 13.99 32.91
N VAL A 113 -3.81 14.68 33.28
CA VAL A 113 -4.20 15.99 32.74
C VAL A 113 -4.67 16.88 33.88
N THR A 114 -4.44 18.19 33.78
CA THR A 114 -4.95 19.17 34.76
C THR A 114 -5.74 20.28 34.09
N ALA A 115 -6.76 20.81 34.76
CA ALA A 115 -7.55 21.90 34.21
C ALA A 115 -6.66 23.16 34.01
N GLY A 116 -6.75 23.76 32.84
CA GLY A 116 -5.89 24.87 32.41
C GLY A 116 -4.58 24.43 31.76
N GLU A 117 -4.27 23.13 31.70
CA GLU A 117 -3.15 22.62 30.90
C GLU A 117 -3.37 22.97 29.42
N GLN A 118 -2.31 23.44 28.77
CA GLN A 118 -2.31 23.77 27.35
C GLN A 118 -1.50 22.71 26.61
N LEU A 119 -2.16 21.96 25.75
CA LEU A 119 -1.57 20.95 24.87
C LEU A 119 -1.75 21.39 23.43
N THR A 120 -0.68 21.32 22.65
CA THR A 120 -0.80 21.50 21.19
C THR A 120 -1.52 20.29 20.58
N GLU A 121 -2.16 20.46 19.41
CA GLU A 121 -2.75 19.36 18.64
C GLU A 121 -1.75 18.22 18.45
N TYR A 122 -0.51 18.56 18.07
CA TYR A 122 0.57 17.60 17.90
C TYR A 122 0.87 16.83 19.20
N GLN A 123 0.89 17.48 20.36
CA GLN A 123 1.10 16.82 21.65
C GLN A 123 -0.07 15.90 22.06
N LEU A 124 -1.32 16.30 21.75
CA LEU A 124 -2.47 15.41 21.96
C LEU A 124 -2.36 14.17 21.06
N LEU A 125 -1.98 14.33 19.79
CA LEU A 125 -1.75 13.22 18.87
C LEU A 125 -0.59 12.33 19.31
N GLN A 126 0.49 12.90 19.87
CA GLN A 126 1.58 12.13 20.49
C GLN A 126 1.08 11.29 21.66
N GLY A 127 0.32 11.86 22.60
CA GLY A 127 -0.25 11.11 23.71
C GLY A 127 -1.27 10.05 23.27
N LEU A 128 -2.02 10.32 22.19
CA LEU A 128 -2.97 9.39 21.59
C LEU A 128 -2.26 8.18 20.95
N LEU A 129 -1.16 8.41 20.22
CA LEU A 129 -0.54 7.38 19.38
C LEU A 129 0.58 6.61 20.10
N LEU A 130 1.35 7.27 20.98
CA LEU A 130 2.52 6.67 21.63
C LEU A 130 2.15 5.83 22.87
N PRO A 131 1.71 6.41 24.01
CA PRO A 131 1.24 5.65 25.18
C PRO A 131 -0.23 5.25 25.08
N SER A 132 -0.92 5.58 23.98
CA SER A 132 -2.28 5.11 23.69
C SER A 132 -3.39 5.71 24.56
N ALA A 133 -3.27 6.98 24.95
CA ALA A 133 -4.18 7.64 25.90
C ALA A 133 -5.63 7.78 25.36
N SER A 134 -6.59 7.15 26.03
CA SER A 134 -8.03 7.25 25.73
C SER A 134 -8.57 8.65 26.01
N ASN A 135 -8.17 9.26 27.13
CA ASN A 135 -8.67 10.58 27.50
C ASN A 135 -8.25 11.66 26.49
N TYR A 136 -7.12 11.47 25.80
CA TYR A 136 -6.71 12.38 24.72
C TYR A 136 -7.50 12.14 23.43
N ALA A 137 -7.97 10.92 23.17
CA ALA A 137 -8.93 10.65 22.09
C ALA A 137 -10.23 11.43 22.32
N ASP A 138 -10.74 11.41 23.56
CA ASP A 138 -11.91 12.18 23.99
C ASP A 138 -11.71 13.69 23.84
N MET A 139 -10.56 14.21 24.28
CA MET A 139 -10.23 15.63 24.15
C MET A 139 -10.17 16.07 22.68
N LEU A 140 -9.51 15.29 21.82
CA LEU A 140 -9.43 15.56 20.38
C LEU A 140 -10.81 15.53 19.72
N ALA A 141 -11.64 14.53 20.05
CA ALA A 141 -12.98 14.40 19.49
C ALA A 141 -13.90 15.58 19.86
N LYS A 142 -13.87 16.01 21.13
CA LYS A 142 -14.64 17.16 21.61
C LYS A 142 -14.12 18.48 21.03
N TRP A 143 -12.82 18.61 20.85
CA TRP A 143 -12.22 19.80 20.26
C TRP A 143 -12.57 19.96 18.78
N ASP A 144 -12.48 18.90 17.99
CA ASP A 144 -12.74 18.90 16.55
C ASP A 144 -14.23 19.08 16.23
N LEU A 145 -15.10 18.22 16.79
CA LEU A 145 -16.53 18.16 16.41
C LEU A 145 -17.51 18.45 17.56
N GLY A 146 -17.04 18.95 18.69
CA GLY A 146 -17.85 19.38 19.83
C GLY A 146 -18.25 18.26 20.79
N ASP A 147 -18.46 17.03 20.30
CA ASP A 147 -18.78 15.87 21.13
C ASP A 147 -18.33 14.51 20.54
N VAL A 148 -18.21 13.52 21.42
CA VAL A 148 -17.77 12.16 21.07
C VAL A 148 -18.75 11.44 20.13
N PRO A 149 -20.09 11.45 20.34
CA PRO A 149 -21.02 10.80 19.42
C PRO A 149 -20.93 11.30 17.97
N THR A 150 -20.79 12.61 17.77
CA THR A 150 -20.63 13.23 16.45
C THR A 150 -19.32 12.77 15.81
N PHE A 151 -18.24 12.72 16.59
CA PHE A 151 -16.95 12.22 16.12
C PHE A 151 -16.98 10.72 15.77
N VAL A 152 -17.62 9.88 16.57
CA VAL A 152 -17.80 8.44 16.26
C VAL A 152 -18.59 8.25 14.96
N ASN A 153 -19.59 9.09 14.68
CA ASN A 153 -20.29 9.07 13.39
C ASN A 153 -19.36 9.45 12.22
N ARG A 154 -18.47 10.43 12.42
CA ARG A 154 -17.42 10.80 11.44
C ARG A 154 -16.45 9.65 11.20
N MET A 155 -15.98 8.95 12.24
CA MET A 155 -15.12 7.77 12.12
C MET A 155 -15.77 6.65 11.30
N ASN A 156 -17.04 6.32 11.56
CA ASN A 156 -17.79 5.31 10.80
C ASN A 156 -18.02 5.73 9.33
N THR A 157 -18.35 7.00 9.10
CA THR A 157 -18.47 7.56 7.74
C THR A 157 -17.14 7.44 6.99
N ARG A 158 -16.02 7.73 7.66
CA ARG A 158 -14.69 7.62 7.07
C ARG A 158 -14.32 6.17 6.78
N ALA A 159 -14.62 5.23 7.68
CA ALA A 159 -14.43 3.80 7.46
C ALA A 159 -15.17 3.32 6.21
N ALA A 160 -16.45 3.69 6.06
CA ALA A 160 -17.24 3.36 4.87
C ALA A 160 -16.62 3.95 3.59
N ALA A 161 -16.15 5.20 3.62
CA ALA A 161 -15.49 5.85 2.49
C ALA A 161 -14.15 5.20 2.09
N LEU A 162 -13.48 4.53 3.03
CA LEU A 162 -12.27 3.75 2.79
C LEU A 162 -12.54 2.31 2.35
N GLY A 163 -13.82 1.90 2.28
CA GLY A 163 -14.21 0.53 1.98
C GLY A 163 -14.00 -0.46 3.13
N MET A 164 -13.83 0.02 4.36
CA MET A 164 -13.65 -0.80 5.56
C MET A 164 -15.00 -1.36 6.04
N SER A 165 -15.61 -2.22 5.22
CA SER A 165 -16.99 -2.70 5.41
C SER A 165 -17.19 -3.60 6.62
N ALA A 166 -16.11 -4.13 7.19
CA ALA A 166 -16.13 -5.01 8.35
C ALA A 166 -15.73 -4.26 9.64
N THR A 167 -15.67 -2.93 9.58
CA THR A 167 -15.27 -2.06 10.69
C THR A 167 -16.44 -1.25 11.21
N HIS A 168 -16.58 -1.20 12.53
CA HIS A 168 -17.55 -0.35 13.21
C HIS A 168 -16.95 0.22 14.50
N TYR A 169 -17.11 1.53 14.72
CA TYR A 169 -16.68 2.22 15.93
C TYR A 169 -17.90 2.59 16.77
N VAL A 170 -17.83 2.34 18.08
CA VAL A 170 -18.82 2.85 19.06
C VAL A 170 -18.22 3.85 20.04
N ASP A 171 -16.90 4.02 19.99
CA ASP A 171 -16.12 4.92 20.82
C ASP A 171 -14.86 5.36 20.05
N VAL A 172 -14.12 6.36 20.57
CA VAL A 172 -12.95 6.98 19.92
C VAL A 172 -11.62 6.35 20.31
N SER A 173 -11.63 5.40 21.26
CA SER A 173 -10.43 4.86 21.90
C SER A 173 -10.19 3.37 21.54
N GLY A 174 -11.22 2.69 21.04
CA GLY A 174 -11.35 1.26 20.82
C GLY A 174 -11.50 0.43 22.09
N PHE A 175 -11.75 1.05 23.26
CA PHE A 175 -11.89 0.32 24.51
C PHE A 175 -13.13 -0.58 24.55
N SER A 176 -14.24 -0.14 23.95
CA SER A 176 -15.45 -0.97 23.88
C SER A 176 -15.19 -2.21 23.04
N PRO A 177 -15.62 -3.40 23.49
CA PRO A 177 -15.54 -4.62 22.68
C PRO A 177 -16.45 -4.56 21.44
N LEU A 178 -17.35 -3.57 21.35
CA LEU A 178 -18.20 -3.35 20.19
C LEU A 178 -17.51 -2.51 19.09
N SER A 179 -16.35 -1.90 19.39
CA SER A 179 -15.49 -1.28 18.39
C SER A 179 -14.67 -2.37 17.71
N VAL A 180 -15.15 -2.84 16.56
CA VAL A 180 -14.67 -4.05 15.85
C VAL A 180 -14.12 -3.75 14.47
N SER A 181 -13.14 -4.54 14.02
CA SER A 181 -12.54 -4.43 12.68
C SER A 181 -12.00 -5.78 12.22
N THR A 182 -11.38 -5.82 11.04
CA THR A 182 -10.62 -6.96 10.53
C THR A 182 -9.18 -6.54 10.24
N PRO A 183 -8.20 -7.46 10.18
CA PRO A 183 -6.84 -7.09 9.85
C PRO A 183 -6.71 -6.41 8.48
N SER A 184 -7.52 -6.81 7.49
CA SER A 184 -7.52 -6.19 6.15
C SER A 184 -8.00 -4.74 6.17
N ASP A 185 -9.05 -4.45 6.95
CA ASP A 185 -9.54 -3.08 7.15
C ASP A 185 -8.51 -2.23 7.89
N LEU A 186 -7.88 -2.77 8.94
CA LEU A 186 -6.82 -2.07 9.68
C LEU A 186 -5.58 -1.79 8.82
N VAL A 187 -5.22 -2.69 7.90
CA VAL A 187 -4.16 -2.44 6.91
C VAL A 187 -4.57 -1.30 5.96
N THR A 188 -5.84 -1.23 5.55
CA THR A 188 -6.36 -0.14 4.72
C THR A 188 -6.30 1.21 5.46
N LEU A 189 -6.66 1.21 6.74
CA LEU A 189 -6.54 2.37 7.62
C LEU A 189 -5.08 2.80 7.79
N ALA A 190 -4.18 1.86 8.12
CA ALA A 190 -2.76 2.11 8.30
C ALA A 190 -2.12 2.78 7.08
N ARG A 191 -2.38 2.25 5.89
CA ARG A 191 -1.89 2.82 4.63
C ARG A 191 -2.40 4.22 4.38
N THR A 192 -3.62 4.51 4.80
CA THR A 192 -4.23 5.83 4.64
C THR A 192 -3.67 6.82 5.64
N ALA A 193 -3.60 6.45 6.92
CA ALA A 193 -3.05 7.28 7.98
C ALA A 193 -1.55 7.57 7.76
N MET A 194 -0.76 6.59 7.32
CA MET A 194 0.67 6.78 7.04
C MET A 194 0.96 7.68 5.82
N ARG A 195 -0.05 8.08 5.04
CA ARG A 195 0.09 9.15 4.03
C ARG A 195 0.06 10.55 4.65
N GLN A 196 -0.44 10.69 5.87
CA GLN A 196 -0.38 11.96 6.62
C GLN A 196 1.03 12.11 7.22
N PRO A 197 1.81 13.13 6.82
CA PRO A 197 3.20 13.25 7.26
C PRO A 197 3.35 13.36 8.79
N ALA A 198 2.47 14.10 9.46
CA ALA A 198 2.47 14.22 10.92
C ALA A 198 2.14 12.87 11.62
N PHE A 199 1.21 12.07 11.08
CA PHE A 199 0.92 10.75 11.63
C PHE A 199 2.15 9.84 11.55
N ALA A 200 2.76 9.75 10.36
CA ALA A 200 3.95 8.92 10.13
C ALA A 200 5.14 9.35 10.99
N ASP A 201 5.32 10.66 11.19
CA ASP A 201 6.34 11.22 12.07
C ASP A 201 6.10 10.83 13.54
N ILE A 202 4.86 11.00 14.04
CA ILE A 202 4.53 10.69 15.44
C ILE A 202 4.72 9.20 15.74
N VAL A 203 4.17 8.29 14.93
CA VAL A 203 4.22 6.84 15.25
C VAL A 203 5.64 6.27 15.18
N ALA A 204 6.57 6.95 14.50
CA ALA A 204 7.98 6.61 14.45
C ALA A 204 8.79 7.10 15.66
N GLN A 205 8.17 7.86 16.58
CA GLN A 205 8.87 8.36 17.77
C GLN A 205 8.95 7.29 18.86
N PRO A 206 10.12 7.13 19.52
CA PRO A 206 10.24 6.24 20.67
C PRO A 206 9.60 6.82 21.94
N GLN A 207 9.54 8.15 22.04
CA GLN A 207 9.00 8.87 23.18
C GLN A 207 8.67 10.33 22.83
N ALA A 208 7.85 10.97 23.66
CA ALA A 208 7.55 12.40 23.59
C ALA A 208 7.52 13.00 25.01
N ALA A 209 7.73 14.30 25.13
CA ALA A 209 7.58 15.03 26.39
C ALA A 209 6.31 15.88 26.37
N LEU A 210 5.42 15.63 27.32
CA LEU A 210 4.13 16.30 27.47
C LEU A 210 4.15 17.17 28.75
N PRO A 211 3.40 18.29 28.79
CA PRO A 211 3.47 19.26 29.88
C PRO A 211 3.21 18.67 31.27
N VAL A 212 2.06 18.01 31.49
CA VAL A 212 1.73 17.40 32.80
C VAL A 212 2.14 15.94 32.87
N ALA A 213 1.94 15.18 31.79
CA ALA A 213 2.22 13.75 31.77
C ALA A 213 3.73 13.40 31.75
N GLY A 214 4.60 14.38 31.50
CA GLY A 214 6.05 14.18 31.44
C GLY A 214 6.48 13.40 30.20
N VAL A 215 7.57 12.65 30.31
CA VAL A 215 8.04 11.79 29.21
C VAL A 215 7.16 10.56 29.11
N VAL A 216 6.55 10.38 27.94
CA VAL A 216 5.74 9.21 27.58
C VAL A 216 6.45 8.40 26.51
N HIS A 217 6.28 7.08 26.54
CA HIS A 217 6.96 6.15 25.64
C HIS A 217 5.99 5.51 24.66
N ASN A 218 6.51 5.17 23.49
CA ASN A 218 5.81 4.33 22.54
C ASN A 218 5.67 2.91 23.10
N LEU A 219 4.46 2.37 23.03
CA LEU A 219 4.18 0.98 23.46
C LEU A 219 4.65 -0.06 22.43
N ASP A 220 4.96 0.35 21.20
CA ASP A 220 5.55 -0.52 20.19
C ASP A 220 7.01 -0.83 20.55
N THR A 221 7.23 -1.99 21.16
CA THR A 221 8.58 -2.45 21.52
C THR A 221 9.36 -2.99 20.32
N LEU A 222 8.72 -3.19 19.16
CA LEU A 222 9.39 -3.58 17.92
C LEU A 222 9.93 -2.38 17.15
N LEU A 223 9.57 -1.14 17.53
CA LEU A 223 10.03 0.07 16.84
C LEU A 223 11.55 0.08 16.66
N GLY A 224 12.01 0.23 15.41
CA GLY A 224 13.42 0.21 15.04
C GLY A 224 14.05 -1.19 14.89
N GLN A 225 13.28 -2.26 15.10
CA GLN A 225 13.72 -3.65 14.95
C GLN A 225 13.09 -4.28 13.71
N SER A 226 13.83 -5.14 13.00
CA SER A 226 13.33 -5.85 11.80
C SER A 226 12.63 -4.93 10.77
N GLY A 227 13.12 -3.69 10.64
CA GLY A 227 12.56 -2.68 9.74
C GLY A 227 11.27 -2.00 10.23
N VAL A 228 10.76 -2.32 11.42
CA VAL A 228 9.52 -1.73 11.95
C VAL A 228 9.68 -0.23 12.21
N VAL A 229 8.74 0.55 11.67
CA VAL A 229 8.67 2.01 11.78
C VAL A 229 7.39 2.51 12.46
N GLY A 230 6.59 1.60 13.03
CA GLY A 230 5.30 1.85 13.65
C GLY A 230 4.37 0.62 13.57
N ILE A 231 3.08 0.71 13.87
CA ILE A 231 2.25 1.93 13.96
C ILE A 231 1.52 1.99 15.28
N LYS A 232 0.71 0.97 15.62
CA LYS A 232 -0.19 1.05 16.76
C LYS A 232 -0.45 -0.29 17.40
N THR A 233 -0.24 -0.34 18.71
CA THR A 233 -0.59 -1.45 19.60
C THR A 233 -2.03 -1.31 20.12
N GLY A 234 -2.65 -2.45 20.47
CA GLY A 234 -3.92 -2.48 21.17
C GLY A 234 -4.07 -3.76 21.99
N HIS A 235 -4.61 -3.63 23.19
CA HIS A 235 -4.95 -4.78 24.02
C HIS A 235 -6.13 -4.46 24.93
N THR A 236 -7.05 -5.41 25.03
CA THR A 236 -8.02 -5.58 26.11
C THR A 236 -8.22 -7.07 26.33
N ASP A 237 -8.82 -7.48 27.45
CA ASP A 237 -9.14 -8.88 27.70
C ASP A 237 -10.05 -9.47 26.60
N ALA A 238 -10.97 -8.66 26.06
CA ALA A 238 -11.88 -9.06 24.99
C ALA A 238 -11.23 -9.10 23.60
N ALA A 239 -10.25 -8.24 23.34
CA ALA A 239 -9.58 -8.14 22.04
C ALA A 239 -8.37 -9.09 21.91
N GLY A 240 -7.82 -9.58 23.01
CA GLY A 240 -6.48 -10.15 23.00
C GLY A 240 -5.43 -9.11 22.62
N GLY A 241 -4.31 -9.55 22.04
CA GLY A 241 -3.28 -8.69 21.48
C GLY A 241 -3.59 -8.30 20.03
N CYS A 242 -3.60 -6.99 19.77
CA CYS A 242 -3.71 -6.41 18.44
C CYS A 242 -2.47 -5.56 18.15
N PHE A 243 -1.94 -5.67 16.94
CA PHE A 243 -0.85 -4.81 16.49
C PHE A 243 -0.97 -4.53 14.99
N VAL A 244 -0.85 -3.26 14.64
CA VAL A 244 -0.80 -2.80 13.26
C VAL A 244 0.60 -2.25 13.01
N VAL A 245 1.27 -2.80 12.01
CA VAL A 245 2.68 -2.59 11.73
C VAL A 245 2.90 -1.94 10.37
N ALA A 246 3.87 -1.04 10.30
CA ALA A 246 4.56 -0.69 9.07
C ALA A 246 6.02 -1.09 9.22
N ALA A 247 6.57 -1.77 8.23
CA ALA A 247 7.96 -2.20 8.21
C ALA A 247 8.61 -1.86 6.87
N ASP A 248 9.77 -1.20 6.92
CA ASP A 248 10.62 -0.93 5.78
C ASP A 248 11.70 -2.01 5.67
N LEU A 249 11.56 -2.88 4.67
CA LEU A 249 12.51 -3.94 4.37
C LEU A 249 13.41 -3.52 3.20
N THR A 250 14.61 -4.07 3.16
CA THR A 250 15.50 -3.95 1.99
C THR A 250 15.59 -5.32 1.32
N ILE A 251 15.06 -5.42 0.10
CA ILE A 251 15.00 -6.66 -0.70
C ILE A 251 15.84 -6.46 -1.94
N ASP A 252 16.92 -7.24 -2.10
CA ASP A 252 17.84 -7.13 -3.24
C ASP A 252 18.30 -5.68 -3.52
N ALA A 253 18.65 -4.96 -2.45
CA ALA A 253 19.01 -3.53 -2.43
C ALA A 253 17.90 -2.53 -2.80
N ALA A 254 16.66 -2.99 -2.99
CA ALA A 254 15.49 -2.13 -3.18
C ALA A 254 14.68 -1.99 -1.87
N PRO A 255 14.26 -0.77 -1.50
CA PRO A 255 13.40 -0.58 -0.34
C PRO A 255 11.97 -1.06 -0.66
N VAL A 256 11.33 -1.70 0.30
CA VAL A 256 9.92 -2.09 0.22
C VAL A 256 9.24 -1.81 1.55
N ARG A 257 8.04 -1.22 1.50
CA ARG A 257 7.21 -1.02 2.69
C ARG A 257 6.15 -2.11 2.77
N ILE A 258 6.12 -2.79 3.90
CA ILE A 258 5.10 -3.78 4.26
C ILE A 258 4.19 -3.17 5.32
N TYR A 259 2.88 -3.32 5.13
CA TYR A 259 1.87 -3.08 6.14
C TYR A 259 1.33 -4.42 6.61
N GLY A 260 1.08 -4.53 7.91
CA GLY A 260 0.46 -5.73 8.48
C GLY A 260 -0.46 -5.39 9.63
N ALA A 261 -1.39 -6.28 9.90
CA ALA A 261 -2.18 -6.24 11.12
C ALA A 261 -2.32 -7.67 11.65
N VAL A 262 -2.22 -7.81 12.97
CA VAL A 262 -2.60 -9.01 13.71
C VAL A 262 -3.62 -8.61 14.77
N MET A 263 -4.64 -9.44 14.96
CA MET A 263 -5.73 -9.23 15.93
C MET A 263 -6.00 -10.51 16.70
N GLY A 264 -6.57 -10.42 17.90
CA GLY A 264 -7.00 -11.60 18.66
C GLY A 264 -5.85 -12.49 19.15
N GLN A 265 -4.63 -11.96 19.27
CA GLN A 265 -3.47 -12.78 19.62
C GLN A 265 -3.48 -13.13 21.12
N PRO A 266 -3.17 -14.39 21.50
CA PRO A 266 -3.04 -14.77 22.91
C PRO A 266 -1.83 -14.07 23.54
N ASN A 267 -1.73 -14.07 24.88
CA ASN A 267 -0.59 -13.47 25.59
C ASN A 267 -0.41 -11.95 25.32
N ALA A 268 -1.53 -11.24 25.19
CA ALA A 268 -1.60 -9.79 25.02
C ALA A 268 -0.65 -9.28 23.90
N LEU A 269 -0.01 -8.13 24.09
CA LEU A 269 0.88 -7.54 23.09
C LEU A 269 2.08 -8.43 22.76
N ALA A 270 2.58 -9.24 23.69
CA ALA A 270 3.71 -10.13 23.42
C ALA A 270 3.39 -11.18 22.35
N GLY A 271 2.16 -11.70 22.33
CA GLY A 271 1.71 -12.58 21.25
C GLY A 271 1.55 -11.84 19.93
N ALA A 272 1.00 -10.61 19.95
CA ALA A 272 0.89 -9.78 18.75
C ALA A 272 2.25 -9.47 18.10
N PHE A 273 3.24 -9.11 18.91
CA PHE A 273 4.61 -8.91 18.43
C PHE A 273 5.25 -10.19 17.89
N THR A 274 5.05 -11.33 18.59
CA THR A 274 5.58 -12.63 18.14
C THR A 274 4.99 -13.04 16.78
N ALA A 275 3.66 -12.94 16.62
CA ALA A 275 2.99 -13.25 15.37
C ALA A 275 3.47 -12.35 14.23
N THR A 276 3.63 -11.05 14.51
CA THR A 276 4.10 -10.06 13.53
C THR A 276 5.53 -10.34 13.06
N ILE A 277 6.46 -10.60 13.99
CA ILE A 277 7.85 -10.91 13.65
C ILE A 277 7.94 -12.23 12.86
N ASN A 278 7.18 -13.26 13.24
CA ASN A 278 7.15 -14.52 12.48
C ASN A 278 6.70 -14.32 11.03
N LEU A 279 5.66 -13.50 10.83
CA LEU A 279 5.17 -13.16 9.48
C LEU A 279 6.21 -12.37 8.68
N LEU A 280 6.81 -11.33 9.25
CA LEU A 280 7.81 -10.50 8.56
C LEU A 280 9.08 -11.31 8.21
N HIS A 281 9.57 -12.14 9.13
CA HIS A 281 10.73 -13.00 8.90
C HIS A 281 10.47 -14.07 7.83
N ALA A 282 9.27 -14.64 7.78
CA ALA A 282 8.90 -15.60 6.75
C ALA A 282 8.62 -14.94 5.38
N LEU A 283 8.12 -13.71 5.38
CA LEU A 283 7.83 -12.95 4.16
C LEU A 283 9.10 -12.50 3.45
N SER A 284 10.05 -11.90 4.18
CA SER A 284 11.24 -11.28 3.59
C SER A 284 11.99 -12.15 2.57
N PRO A 285 12.29 -13.44 2.81
CA PRO A 285 13.02 -14.27 1.84
C PRO A 285 12.19 -14.69 0.61
N THR A 286 10.89 -14.40 0.58
CA THR A 286 9.98 -14.73 -0.52
C THR A 286 9.72 -13.52 -1.43
N LEU A 287 10.24 -12.36 -1.05
CA LEU A 287 10.23 -11.14 -1.84
C LEU A 287 11.54 -11.03 -2.59
N HIS A 288 11.46 -10.61 -3.86
CA HIS A 288 12.65 -10.42 -4.67
C HIS A 288 12.50 -9.30 -5.68
N LEU A 289 13.58 -8.59 -5.97
CA LEU A 289 13.63 -7.68 -7.10
C LEU A 289 13.66 -8.50 -8.40
N ARG A 290 12.57 -8.47 -9.15
CA ARG A 290 12.41 -9.17 -10.43
C ARG A 290 12.43 -8.16 -11.57
N SER A 291 13.34 -8.36 -12.51
CA SER A 291 13.27 -7.66 -13.80
C SER A 291 12.16 -8.28 -14.63
N VAL A 292 11.15 -7.48 -14.95
CA VAL A 292 9.92 -7.93 -15.63
C VAL A 292 10.05 -7.79 -17.15
N VAL A 293 10.82 -6.79 -17.57
CA VAL A 293 11.29 -6.58 -18.94
C VAL A 293 12.59 -5.78 -18.90
N HIS A 294 13.53 -6.09 -19.79
CA HIS A 294 14.74 -5.30 -20.02
C HIS A 294 14.59 -4.46 -21.29
N ARG A 295 15.24 -3.30 -21.31
CA ARG A 295 15.51 -2.60 -22.57
C ARG A 295 16.18 -3.57 -23.54
N ASN A 296 15.71 -3.57 -24.78
CA ASN A 296 16.11 -4.46 -25.88
C ASN A 296 15.57 -5.90 -25.82
N ASP A 297 14.75 -6.27 -24.83
CA ASP A 297 14.03 -7.55 -24.89
C ASP A 297 13.15 -7.60 -26.14
N VAL A 298 13.18 -8.72 -26.86
CA VAL A 298 12.38 -8.92 -28.06
C VAL A 298 10.94 -9.21 -27.68
N VAL A 299 10.02 -8.34 -28.09
CA VAL A 299 8.62 -8.39 -27.69
C VAL A 299 7.72 -8.93 -28.80
N ALA A 300 7.99 -8.51 -30.04
CA ALA A 300 7.22 -8.90 -31.21
C ALA A 300 8.08 -8.85 -32.47
N ARG A 301 7.55 -9.36 -33.58
CA ARG A 301 8.20 -9.30 -34.89
C ARG A 301 7.20 -8.94 -35.98
N TYR A 302 7.62 -8.10 -36.93
CA TYR A 302 6.98 -8.02 -38.23
C TYR A 302 7.52 -9.12 -39.14
N GLN A 303 6.63 -9.81 -39.86
CA GLN A 303 6.98 -10.74 -40.93
C GLN A 303 6.37 -10.22 -42.22
N THR A 304 7.22 -9.71 -43.11
CA THR A 304 6.73 -9.08 -44.34
C THR A 304 6.56 -10.09 -45.48
N PRO A 305 5.65 -9.86 -46.43
CA PRO A 305 5.52 -10.67 -47.64
C PRO A 305 6.74 -10.65 -48.59
N TRP A 306 7.69 -9.75 -48.37
CA TRP A 306 8.93 -9.62 -49.15
C TRP A 306 10.16 -10.17 -48.41
N ASP A 307 9.93 -11.05 -47.43
CA ASP A 307 10.96 -11.80 -46.69
C ASP A 307 11.93 -10.93 -45.86
N GLU A 308 11.57 -9.67 -45.60
CA GLU A 308 12.20 -8.83 -44.59
C GLU A 308 11.49 -9.02 -43.24
N ALA A 309 12.26 -9.11 -42.15
CA ALA A 309 11.72 -9.20 -40.80
C ALA A 309 12.16 -8.00 -39.95
N GLY A 310 11.21 -7.45 -39.20
CA GLY A 310 11.46 -6.36 -38.26
C GLY A 310 11.36 -6.83 -36.82
N THR A 311 12.42 -6.70 -36.04
CA THR A 311 12.38 -7.03 -34.60
C THR A 311 11.85 -5.83 -33.82
N ILE A 312 10.85 -6.05 -32.97
CA ILE A 312 10.29 -5.04 -32.07
C ILE A 312 10.78 -5.34 -30.65
N VAL A 313 11.38 -4.33 -30.01
CA VAL A 313 11.98 -4.44 -28.68
C VAL A 313 11.39 -3.44 -27.69
N ALA A 314 11.52 -3.73 -26.41
CA ALA A 314 11.21 -2.80 -25.33
C ALA A 314 12.23 -1.66 -25.26
N ASP A 315 11.78 -0.41 -25.14
CA ASP A 315 12.64 0.78 -25.07
C ASP A 315 13.10 1.12 -23.63
N GLN A 316 12.61 0.40 -22.62
CA GLN A 316 13.01 0.60 -21.23
C GLN A 316 12.93 -0.68 -20.41
N SER A 317 13.70 -0.72 -19.32
CA SER A 317 13.66 -1.80 -18.33
C SER A 317 12.65 -1.48 -17.23
N ILE A 318 11.92 -2.50 -16.76
CA ILE A 318 11.03 -2.41 -15.60
C ILE A 318 11.44 -3.52 -14.62
N ALA A 319 11.68 -3.14 -13.37
CA ALA A 319 11.93 -4.06 -12.28
C ALA A 319 11.07 -3.68 -11.07
N TRP A 320 10.52 -4.70 -10.39
CA TRP A 320 9.69 -4.54 -9.20
C TRP A 320 10.11 -5.55 -8.14
N VAL A 321 9.96 -5.18 -6.86
CA VAL A 321 10.02 -6.17 -5.78
C VAL A 321 8.70 -6.92 -5.80
N LEU A 322 8.75 -8.22 -6.09
CA LEU A 322 7.58 -9.08 -6.23
C LEU A 322 7.68 -10.27 -5.27
N LEU A 323 6.52 -10.69 -4.77
CA LEU A 323 6.35 -11.94 -4.04
C LEU A 323 6.50 -13.13 -4.99
N ASP A 324 7.15 -14.19 -4.56
CA ASP A 324 7.13 -15.45 -5.28
C ASP A 324 5.68 -15.95 -5.49
N GLY A 325 5.44 -16.56 -6.65
CA GLY A 325 4.11 -16.93 -7.13
C GLY A 325 3.33 -15.77 -7.77
N THR A 326 3.84 -14.54 -7.80
CA THR A 326 3.16 -13.42 -8.49
C THR A 326 3.02 -13.71 -9.99
N ILE A 327 1.82 -13.47 -10.52
CA ILE A 327 1.56 -13.53 -11.96
C ILE A 327 1.82 -12.16 -12.57
N VAL A 328 2.71 -12.12 -13.56
CA VAL A 328 2.91 -10.98 -14.45
C VAL A 328 2.03 -11.17 -15.68
N SER A 329 1.15 -10.21 -15.94
CA SER A 329 0.33 -10.15 -17.14
C SER A 329 0.85 -9.09 -18.11
N ARG A 330 0.80 -9.39 -19.40
CA ARG A 330 1.35 -8.57 -20.48
C ARG A 330 0.31 -8.43 -21.59
N ARG A 331 0.00 -7.19 -21.95
CA ARG A 331 -0.89 -6.87 -23.08
C ARG A 331 -0.17 -5.96 -24.05
N LEU A 332 -0.22 -6.29 -25.33
CA LEU A 332 0.45 -5.52 -26.36
C LEU A 332 -0.57 -4.70 -27.15
N THR A 333 -0.14 -3.53 -27.59
CA THR A 333 -0.81 -2.77 -28.65
C THR A 333 0.25 -2.40 -29.66
N LEU A 334 0.11 -2.90 -30.89
CA LEU A 334 1.10 -2.78 -31.96
C LEU A 334 0.44 -2.14 -33.18
N ASN A 335 1.17 -1.26 -33.84
CA ASN A 335 0.74 -0.61 -35.07
C ASN A 335 0.96 -1.55 -36.26
N GLU A 336 0.15 -1.41 -37.31
CA GLU A 336 0.45 -2.02 -38.60
C GLU A 336 1.74 -1.44 -39.18
N LEU A 337 2.49 -2.27 -39.90
CA LEU A 337 3.74 -1.87 -40.53
C LEU A 337 3.49 -0.89 -41.70
N PRO A 338 4.03 0.34 -41.67
CA PRO A 338 4.10 1.18 -42.86
C PRO A 338 5.09 0.63 -43.89
N ALA A 339 5.04 1.11 -45.13
CA ALA A 339 5.87 0.59 -46.23
C ALA A 339 7.38 0.54 -45.94
N THR A 340 7.86 1.49 -45.13
CA THR A 340 9.25 1.57 -44.65
C THR A 340 9.22 2.10 -43.22
N LEU A 341 10.17 1.69 -42.39
CA LEU A 341 10.23 2.09 -41.00
C LEU A 341 11.68 2.16 -40.51
N PRO A 342 12.20 3.33 -40.10
CA PRO A 342 13.56 3.46 -39.54
C PRO A 342 13.75 2.63 -38.26
N ALA A 343 15.01 2.32 -37.91
CA ALA A 343 15.35 1.79 -36.60
C ALA A 343 15.00 2.80 -35.50
N GLY A 344 14.58 2.33 -34.33
CA GLY A 344 14.15 3.15 -33.19
C GLY A 344 12.76 3.76 -33.35
N SER A 345 12.03 3.43 -34.41
CA SER A 345 10.67 3.96 -34.61
C SER A 345 9.71 3.34 -33.62
N ARG A 346 8.90 4.16 -32.94
CA ARG A 346 7.87 3.68 -32.04
C ARG A 346 6.74 2.99 -32.81
N VAL A 347 6.46 1.75 -32.43
CA VAL A 347 5.50 0.86 -33.12
C VAL A 347 4.42 0.31 -32.20
N GLY A 348 4.44 0.69 -30.91
CA GLY A 348 3.42 0.25 -29.98
C GLY A 348 3.76 0.52 -28.53
N THR A 349 3.01 -0.17 -27.67
CA THR A 349 3.15 -0.15 -26.22
C THR A 349 2.92 -1.57 -25.68
N LEU A 350 3.79 -1.98 -24.77
CA LEU A 350 3.62 -3.16 -23.91
C LEU A 350 3.10 -2.69 -22.54
N PHE A 351 1.90 -3.12 -22.18
CA PHE A 351 1.30 -2.91 -20.87
C PHE A 351 1.65 -4.11 -19.99
N ILE A 352 2.22 -3.85 -18.82
CA ILE A 352 2.65 -4.88 -17.87
C ILE A 352 1.93 -4.67 -16.54
N GLU A 353 1.40 -5.75 -15.98
CA GLU A 353 0.71 -5.75 -14.69
C GLU A 353 1.25 -6.86 -13.79
N ALA A 354 1.51 -6.55 -12.51
CA ALA A 354 1.84 -7.56 -11.49
C ALA A 354 1.28 -7.11 -10.14
N GLY A 355 0.28 -7.81 -9.61
CA GLY A 355 -0.47 -7.33 -8.44
C GLY A 355 -1.13 -5.97 -8.72
N THR A 356 -0.78 -4.93 -7.98
CA THR A 356 -1.18 -3.53 -8.25
C THR A 356 -0.17 -2.74 -9.07
N HIS A 357 1.04 -3.27 -9.33
CA HIS A 357 2.01 -2.60 -10.19
C HIS A 357 1.53 -2.55 -11.63
N ARG A 358 1.74 -1.41 -12.28
CA ARG A 358 1.41 -1.15 -13.69
C ARG A 358 2.55 -0.42 -14.36
N ALA A 359 2.91 -0.83 -15.58
CA ALA A 359 3.87 -0.13 -16.42
C ALA A 359 3.41 -0.11 -17.88
N GLU A 360 3.69 1.00 -18.55
CA GLU A 360 3.57 1.15 -20.00
C GLU A 360 4.97 1.28 -20.59
N VAL A 361 5.33 0.36 -21.47
CA VAL A 361 6.67 0.27 -22.06
C VAL A 361 6.57 0.56 -23.54
N PRO A 362 7.15 1.68 -24.04
CA PRO A 362 7.21 1.94 -25.46
C PRO A 362 7.94 0.81 -26.19
N LEU A 363 7.39 0.42 -27.35
CA LEU A 363 7.97 -0.58 -28.23
C LEU A 363 8.54 0.09 -29.47
N VAL A 364 9.77 -0.26 -29.82
CA VAL A 364 10.51 0.33 -30.95
C VAL A 364 11.07 -0.75 -31.86
N THR A 365 11.29 -0.42 -33.13
CA THR A 365 12.03 -1.30 -34.04
C THR A 365 13.51 -1.34 -33.69
N ALA A 366 14.09 -2.54 -33.57
CA ALA A 366 15.54 -2.70 -33.36
C ALA A 366 16.35 -2.37 -34.61
N THR A 367 15.79 -2.64 -35.80
CA THR A 367 16.41 -2.42 -37.11
C THR A 367 15.44 -1.71 -38.05
N ALA A 368 15.96 -1.07 -39.08
CA ALA A 368 15.12 -0.49 -40.13
C ALA A 368 14.45 -1.59 -40.95
N ILE A 369 13.26 -1.29 -41.48
CA ILE A 369 12.53 -2.05 -42.48
C ILE A 369 12.49 -1.18 -43.74
N ASN A 370 13.12 -1.64 -44.81
CA ASN A 370 13.37 -0.84 -46.01
C ASN A 370 12.25 -0.97 -47.05
N GLY A 371 11.37 -1.96 -46.89
CA GLY A 371 10.26 -2.22 -47.79
C GLY A 371 10.68 -3.04 -49.01
N PRO A 372 9.71 -3.45 -49.85
CA PRO A 372 9.99 -4.32 -50.97
C PRO A 372 10.75 -3.59 -52.09
N ASP A 373 11.71 -4.27 -52.68
CA ASP A 373 12.42 -3.79 -53.86
C ASP A 373 11.52 -3.72 -55.10
N ALA A 374 12.04 -3.10 -56.16
CA ALA A 374 11.31 -2.95 -57.42
C ALA A 374 10.96 -4.30 -58.08
N GLY A 375 11.82 -5.31 -57.90
CA GLY A 375 11.61 -6.65 -58.43
C GLY A 375 10.36 -7.29 -57.82
N TRP A 376 10.30 -7.35 -56.49
CA TRP A 376 9.15 -7.86 -55.75
C TRP A 376 7.86 -7.10 -56.10
N ARG A 377 7.92 -5.76 -56.17
CA ARG A 377 6.75 -4.95 -56.53
C ARG A 377 6.18 -5.31 -57.91
N LEU A 378 7.05 -5.63 -58.87
CA LEU A 378 6.64 -5.98 -60.23
C LEU A 378 6.22 -7.45 -60.39
N THR A 379 6.74 -8.36 -59.57
CA THR A 379 6.53 -9.81 -59.72
C THR A 379 5.58 -10.44 -58.70
N ARG A 380 5.19 -9.72 -57.64
CA ARG A 380 4.27 -10.24 -56.62
C ARG A 380 2.96 -10.75 -57.23
N SER A 381 2.51 -11.90 -56.73
CA SER A 381 1.22 -12.49 -57.08
C SER A 381 0.05 -11.58 -56.67
N PHE A 382 -1.10 -11.78 -57.32
CA PHE A 382 -2.30 -10.98 -57.05
C PHE A 382 -2.86 -11.17 -55.64
#